data_AF-A0A7K2N300-F1
#
_entry.id   AF-A0A7K2N300-F1
#
_cell.length_a   1.000
_cell.length_b   1.000
_cell.length_c   1.000
_cell.angle_alpha   90.00
_cell.angle_beta   90.00
_cell.angle_gamma   90.00
#
_symmetry.space_group_name_H-M   'P 1'
#
loop_
_entity.id
_entity.type
_entity.pdbx_description
1 polymer ?
#
loop_
_entity_poly.entity_id
_entity_poly.type
_entity_poly.pdbx_seq_one_letter_code
_entity_poly.pdbx_strand_id
1 'polypeptide(L)'
;MLSRLRHRLLAVAAAAGLTGALLTFGAAPPADAAVPATIPLKITNNSARGDAVHIYNLGTSLTTGQQGWADENGTFHAWPAGGNPPTPAPDASIPGPAAGQTKTIRIPKLSGRIYFSYGQKLDFRLTTGGLVQPAVQNPSDPNRDILFNWSEYTLNDGGLWLNSTQVDMFSAPYTVGVQRADGGVTSAGQLEPGGYHGVFDALRAQPGWGGLI
;
A
#
# COMPACT_ATOMS: atom_id res chain seq x y z
N MET A 1 -92.43 24.61 -18.24
CA MET A 1 -92.78 23.30 -18.81
C MET A 1 -92.40 23.31 -20.29
N LEU A 2 -91.56 22.35 -20.71
CA LEU A 2 -91.41 21.82 -22.09
C LEU A 2 -91.17 22.84 -23.23
N SER A 3 -90.20 22.76 -24.12
CA SER A 3 -89.34 21.66 -24.57
C SER A 3 -88.49 22.16 -25.75
N ARG A 4 -87.50 21.34 -26.13
CA ARG A 4 -86.98 21.11 -27.51
C ARG A 4 -86.13 22.20 -28.16
N LEU A 5 -84.92 21.78 -28.54
CA LEU A 5 -84.40 21.65 -29.93
C LEU A 5 -83.06 20.89 -29.77
N ARG A 6 -82.85 19.61 -30.13
CA ARG A 6 -82.82 18.90 -31.41
C ARG A 6 -81.83 19.47 -32.46
N HIS A 7 -80.81 18.64 -32.75
CA HIS A 7 -80.00 18.50 -33.98
C HIS A 7 -78.78 19.43 -34.10
N ARG A 8 -77.61 19.05 -34.63
CA ARG A 8 -76.89 17.78 -34.91
C ARG A 8 -75.53 18.25 -35.50
N LEU A 9 -74.47 17.51 -35.18
CA LEU A 9 -73.26 17.25 -35.99
C LEU A 9 -72.15 18.32 -36.13
N LEU A 10 -70.93 17.82 -35.80
CA LEU A 10 -69.63 17.96 -36.49
C LEU A 10 -69.09 19.38 -36.75
N ALA A 11 -67.84 19.74 -36.52
CA ALA A 11 -66.63 19.07 -36.04
C ALA A 11 -65.57 20.19 -35.87
N VAL A 12 -64.34 19.75 -35.59
CA VAL A 12 -63.05 20.43 -35.82
C VAL A 12 -62.36 20.92 -34.55
N ALA A 13 -61.14 20.41 -34.47
CA ALA A 13 -60.19 20.40 -33.39
C ALA A 13 -59.53 21.77 -33.13
N ALA A 14 -59.03 21.93 -31.91
CA ALA A 14 -57.82 22.69 -31.65
C ALA A 14 -57.04 21.97 -30.55
N ALA A 15 -55.97 21.26 -30.95
CA ALA A 15 -54.94 20.80 -30.03
C ALA A 15 -54.00 21.97 -29.75
N ALA A 16 -53.97 22.46 -28.50
CA ALA A 16 -52.96 23.38 -28.02
C ALA A 16 -52.14 22.66 -26.95
N GLY A 17 -50.85 22.49 -27.24
CA GLY A 17 -49.92 21.70 -26.46
C GLY A 17 -49.56 22.34 -25.11
N LEU A 18 -49.37 21.47 -24.12
CA LEU A 18 -48.49 21.76 -22.99
C LEU A 18 -47.18 21.01 -23.22
N THR A 19 -46.13 21.75 -23.54
CA THR A 19 -44.74 21.29 -23.45
C THR A 19 -44.40 21.05 -21.98
N GLY A 20 -44.37 19.79 -21.58
CA GLY A 20 -43.82 19.37 -20.29
C GLY A 20 -42.30 19.52 -20.31
N ALA A 21 -41.76 20.37 -19.45
CA ALA A 21 -40.34 20.41 -19.17
C ALA A 21 -39.94 19.14 -18.41
N LEU A 22 -39.33 18.18 -19.10
CA LEU A 22 -38.65 17.06 -18.45
C LEU A 22 -37.37 17.61 -17.80
N LEU A 23 -37.38 17.70 -16.47
CA LEU A 23 -36.16 17.84 -15.68
C LEU A 23 -35.36 16.55 -15.83
N THR A 24 -34.34 16.57 -16.68
CA THR A 24 -33.31 15.53 -16.70
C THR A 24 -32.51 15.66 -15.40
N PHE A 25 -32.87 14.88 -14.38
CA PHE A 25 -31.98 14.65 -13.26
C PHE A 25 -30.74 13.93 -13.81
N GLY A 26 -29.65 14.67 -13.98
CA GLY A 26 -28.36 14.07 -14.28
C GLY A 26 -28.06 13.01 -13.24
N ALA A 27 -27.70 11.81 -13.70
CA ALA A 27 -27.23 10.75 -12.81
C ALA A 27 -26.14 11.35 -11.90
N ALA A 28 -26.31 11.24 -10.59
CA ALA A 28 -25.26 11.62 -9.66
C ALA A 28 -23.97 10.90 -10.08
N PRO A 29 -22.80 11.56 -10.04
CA PRO A 29 -21.55 10.86 -10.23
C PRO A 29 -21.52 9.66 -9.27
N PRO A 30 -20.96 8.50 -9.68
CA PRO A 30 -20.85 7.37 -8.79
C PRO A 30 -20.19 7.84 -7.49
N ALA A 31 -20.85 7.57 -6.37
CA ALA A 31 -20.30 7.90 -5.06
C ALA A 31 -18.89 7.28 -4.98
N ASP A 32 -17.90 8.10 -4.63
CA ASP A 32 -16.53 7.63 -4.47
C ASP A 32 -16.55 6.51 -3.43
N ALA A 33 -16.13 5.32 -3.82
CA ALA A 33 -16.20 4.17 -2.93
C ALA A 33 -15.18 4.40 -1.81
N ALA A 34 -15.68 4.48 -0.57
CA ALA A 34 -14.83 4.70 0.58
C ALA A 34 -13.68 3.69 0.63
N VAL A 35 -12.46 4.16 0.92
CA VAL A 35 -11.29 3.29 1.06
C VAL A 35 -11.58 2.25 2.15
N PRO A 36 -11.52 0.95 1.83
CA PRO A 36 -11.89 -0.11 2.78
C PRO A 36 -10.92 -0.14 3.96
N ALA A 37 -11.33 -0.81 5.05
CA ALA A 37 -10.49 -0.95 6.24
C ALA A 37 -9.13 -1.62 5.94
N THR A 38 -9.12 -2.55 4.97
CA THR A 38 -7.92 -3.19 4.45
C THR A 38 -7.97 -3.33 2.93
N ILE A 39 -6.81 -3.26 2.27
CA ILE A 39 -6.64 -3.62 0.84
C ILE A 39 -5.67 -4.81 0.70
N PRO A 40 -5.76 -5.60 -0.39
CA PRO A 40 -4.85 -6.72 -0.59
C PRO A 40 -3.49 -6.23 -1.11
N LEU A 41 -2.41 -6.70 -0.50
CA LEU A 41 -1.04 -6.55 -1.00
C LEU A 41 -0.55 -7.90 -1.53
N LYS A 42 -0.33 -7.98 -2.84
CA LYS A 42 0.28 -9.14 -3.49
C LYS A 42 1.79 -9.00 -3.43
N ILE A 43 2.44 -9.96 -2.79
CA ILE A 43 3.90 -10.07 -2.67
C ILE A 43 4.32 -11.22 -3.56
N THR A 44 5.19 -10.98 -4.53
CA THR A 44 5.69 -12.02 -5.45
C THR A 44 7.20 -12.13 -5.32
N ASN A 45 7.69 -13.35 -5.07
CA ASN A 45 9.13 -13.59 -4.94
C ASN A 45 9.72 -14.01 -6.27
N ASN A 46 10.23 -13.01 -7.02
CA ASN A 46 10.96 -13.20 -8.27
C ASN A 46 12.49 -13.20 -8.06
N SER A 47 12.97 -13.39 -6.83
CA SER A 47 14.40 -13.25 -6.51
C SER A 47 15.26 -14.41 -7.02
N ALA A 48 14.65 -15.54 -7.39
CA ALA A 48 15.31 -16.82 -7.67
C ALA A 48 16.17 -17.36 -6.51
N ARG A 49 16.05 -16.79 -5.30
CA ARG A 49 16.78 -17.23 -4.11
C ARG A 49 16.04 -18.37 -3.42
N GLY A 50 16.78 -19.36 -2.92
CA GLY A 50 16.23 -20.48 -2.14
C GLY A 50 15.95 -20.14 -0.67
N ASP A 51 16.34 -18.94 -0.21
CA ASP A 51 16.17 -18.50 1.17
C ASP A 51 14.69 -18.33 1.54
N ALA A 52 14.34 -18.62 2.79
CA ALA A 52 13.04 -18.23 3.34
C ALA A 52 12.92 -16.70 3.35
N VAL A 53 11.74 -16.18 2.97
CA VAL A 53 11.45 -14.74 3.03
C VAL A 53 10.65 -14.45 4.30
N HIS A 54 11.05 -13.45 5.07
CA HIS A 54 10.29 -12.94 6.22
C HIS A 54 9.77 -11.55 5.89
N ILE A 55 8.47 -11.33 6.03
CA ILE A 55 7.80 -10.04 5.77
C ILE A 55 7.41 -9.40 7.10
N TYR A 56 7.48 -8.08 7.20
CA TYR A 56 6.99 -7.33 8.35
C TYR A 56 6.16 -6.15 7.88
N ASN A 57 4.96 -5.96 8.43
CA ASN A 57 4.15 -4.77 8.20
C ASN A 57 4.13 -3.93 9.49
N LEU A 58 4.98 -2.90 9.57
CA LEU A 58 5.25 -2.16 10.79
C LEU A 58 4.88 -0.69 10.61
N GLY A 59 4.29 -0.06 11.63
CA GLY A 59 4.07 1.38 11.60
C GLY A 59 3.03 1.85 12.60
N THR A 60 2.36 2.96 12.26
CA THR A 60 1.36 3.60 13.10
C THR A 60 -0.04 3.34 12.54
N SER A 61 -0.91 2.74 13.36
CA SER A 61 -2.33 2.62 13.05
C SER A 61 -2.95 4.01 12.94
N LEU A 62 -3.57 4.32 11.79
CA LEU A 62 -4.22 5.61 11.60
C LEU A 62 -5.63 5.65 12.21
N THR A 63 -6.12 4.52 12.71
CA THR A 63 -7.37 4.45 13.47
C THR A 63 -7.15 4.71 14.96
N THR A 64 -6.03 4.27 15.54
CA THR A 64 -5.77 4.36 16.98
C THR A 64 -4.62 5.29 17.37
N GLY A 65 -3.78 5.69 16.41
CA GLY A 65 -2.56 6.46 16.66
C GLY A 65 -1.42 5.67 17.32
N GLN A 66 -1.59 4.37 17.55
CA GLN A 66 -0.59 3.52 18.21
C GLN A 66 0.43 2.99 17.20
N GLN A 67 1.70 2.87 17.63
CA GLN A 67 2.70 2.11 16.89
C GLN A 67 2.55 0.61 17.15
N GLY A 68 2.80 -0.18 16.11
CA GLY A 68 2.64 -1.62 16.17
C GLY A 68 2.97 -2.29 14.85
N TRP A 69 2.36 -3.45 14.64
CA TRP A 69 2.47 -4.24 13.42
C TRP A 69 1.10 -4.77 13.00
N ALA A 70 0.97 -5.12 11.73
CA ALA A 70 -0.23 -5.79 11.22
C ALA A 70 0.12 -7.22 10.78
N ASP A 71 -0.72 -8.18 11.17
CA ASP A 71 -0.56 -9.57 10.75
C ASP A 71 -1.01 -9.82 9.30
N GLU A 72 -0.90 -11.06 8.84
CA GLU A 72 -1.28 -11.48 7.48
C GLU A 72 -2.73 -11.11 7.10
N ASN A 73 -3.64 -11.12 8.08
CA ASN A 73 -5.05 -10.81 7.90
C ASN A 73 -5.34 -9.29 8.01
N GLY A 74 -4.31 -8.48 8.28
CA GLY A 74 -4.41 -7.03 8.45
C GLY A 74 -4.89 -6.62 9.84
N THR A 75 -4.89 -7.54 10.81
CA THR A 75 -5.21 -7.23 12.20
C THR A 75 -4.05 -6.46 12.81
N PHE A 76 -4.34 -5.31 13.41
CA PHE A 76 -3.31 -4.50 14.07
C PHE A 76 -3.03 -4.99 15.50
N HIS A 77 -1.75 -5.08 15.83
CA HIS A 77 -1.21 -5.46 17.12
C HIS A 77 -0.30 -4.33 17.63
N ALA A 78 -0.70 -3.67 18.71
CA ALA A 78 0.10 -2.61 19.32
C ALA A 78 1.41 -3.17 19.90
N TRP A 79 2.49 -2.41 19.80
CA TRP A 79 3.74 -2.80 20.47
C TRP A 79 3.57 -2.78 22.00
N PRO A 80 4.24 -3.70 22.74
CA PRO A 80 4.37 -3.55 24.18
C PRO A 80 5.22 -2.31 24.51
N ALA A 81 5.21 -1.90 25.78
CA ALA A 81 6.06 -0.80 26.23
C ALA A 81 7.55 -1.12 25.98
N GLY A 82 8.25 -0.18 25.34
CA GLY A 82 9.70 -0.22 25.18
C GLY A 82 10.45 0.27 26.43
N GLY A 83 11.77 0.39 26.30
CA GLY A 83 12.65 0.80 27.39
C GLY A 83 13.73 1.80 27.00
N ASN A 84 14.46 2.29 28.00
CA ASN A 84 15.73 2.98 27.81
C ASN A 84 16.77 2.33 28.74
N PRO A 85 17.66 1.45 28.23
CA PRO A 85 17.91 1.17 26.81
C PRO A 85 16.77 0.39 26.10
N PRO A 86 16.69 0.43 24.75
CA PRO A 86 15.66 -0.26 23.99
C PRO A 86 15.62 -1.77 24.23
N THR A 87 14.41 -2.30 24.42
CA THR A 87 14.14 -3.73 24.66
C THR A 87 13.76 -4.44 23.37
N PRO A 88 13.95 -5.77 23.25
CA PRO A 88 13.53 -6.52 22.06
C PRO A 88 12.02 -6.40 21.79
N ALA A 89 11.65 -6.21 20.52
CA ALA A 89 10.27 -6.31 20.07
C ALA A 89 9.83 -7.78 19.98
N PRO A 90 8.53 -8.09 20.13
CA PRO A 90 8.02 -9.43 19.83
C PRO A 90 8.16 -9.73 18.32
N ASP A 91 8.21 -11.01 17.98
CA ASP A 91 8.30 -11.45 16.59
C ASP A 91 7.02 -11.11 15.81
N ALA A 92 7.13 -10.16 14.89
CA ALA A 92 6.06 -9.69 14.01
C ALA A 92 6.22 -10.19 12.56
N SER A 93 7.03 -11.23 12.34
CA SER A 93 7.26 -11.77 11.00
C SER A 93 6.05 -12.53 10.45
N ILE A 94 5.78 -12.31 9.17
CA ILE A 94 4.85 -13.08 8.35
C ILE A 94 5.70 -13.93 7.38
N PRO A 95 5.47 -15.26 7.28
CA PRO A 95 6.15 -16.07 6.27
C PRO A 95 5.84 -15.53 4.86
N GLY A 96 6.89 -15.17 4.12
CA GLY A 96 6.81 -14.68 2.75
C GLY A 96 6.67 -15.81 1.71
N PRO A 97 6.45 -15.45 0.43
CA PRO A 97 6.35 -16.44 -0.63
C PRO A 97 7.70 -17.07 -0.96
N ALA A 98 7.70 -18.39 -1.24
CA ALA A 98 8.84 -19.08 -1.82
C ALA A 98 9.17 -18.54 -3.23
N ALA A 99 10.37 -18.82 -3.74
CA ALA A 99 10.76 -18.40 -5.08
C ALA A 99 9.76 -18.86 -6.16
N GLY A 100 9.39 -17.94 -7.04
CA GLY A 100 8.40 -18.16 -8.11
C GLY A 100 6.94 -18.15 -7.62
N GLN A 101 6.69 -17.89 -6.34
CA GLN A 101 5.33 -17.87 -5.77
C GLN A 101 4.87 -16.45 -5.42
N THR A 102 3.55 -16.31 -5.30
CA THR A 102 2.88 -15.11 -4.82
C THR A 102 2.13 -15.41 -3.53
N LYS A 103 2.21 -14.49 -2.56
CA LYS A 103 1.40 -14.48 -1.35
C LYS A 103 0.61 -13.19 -1.29
N THR A 104 -0.61 -13.24 -0.77
CA THR A 104 -1.43 -12.04 -0.53
C THR A 104 -1.58 -11.84 0.96
N ILE A 105 -1.27 -10.63 1.45
CA ILE A 105 -1.59 -10.19 2.81
C ILE A 105 -2.59 -9.04 2.75
N ARG A 106 -3.20 -8.68 3.88
CA ARG A 106 -4.08 -7.50 3.98
C ARG A 106 -3.32 -6.37 4.68
N ILE A 107 -3.30 -5.18 4.08
CA ILE A 107 -2.72 -4.00 4.70
C ILE A 107 -3.85 -3.08 5.23
N PRO A 108 -3.85 -2.74 6.53
CA PRO A 108 -4.85 -1.85 7.11
C PRO A 108 -4.52 -0.38 6.89
N LYS A 109 -5.42 0.51 7.32
CA LYS A 109 -5.17 1.96 7.39
C LYS A 109 -4.03 2.24 8.37
N LEU A 110 -2.82 2.33 7.84
CA LEU A 110 -1.56 2.37 8.56
C LEU A 110 -0.56 3.19 7.74
N SER A 111 0.30 3.92 8.43
CA SER A 111 1.46 4.61 7.85
C SER A 111 2.72 3.95 8.38
N GLY A 112 3.59 3.46 7.50
CA GLY A 112 4.73 2.66 7.93
C GLY A 112 5.52 2.02 6.79
N ARG A 113 6.09 0.85 7.08
CA ARG A 113 7.03 0.13 6.22
C ARG A 113 6.64 -1.33 6.08
N ILE A 114 6.72 -1.83 4.84
CA ILE A 114 6.74 -3.26 4.54
C ILE A 114 8.21 -3.66 4.40
N TYR A 115 8.75 -4.32 5.43
CA TYR A 115 10.09 -4.91 5.36
C TYR A 115 10.01 -6.31 4.76
N PHE A 116 11.10 -6.70 4.09
CA PHE A 116 11.35 -8.09 3.72
C PHE A 116 12.82 -8.44 3.92
N SER A 117 13.09 -9.63 4.48
CA SER A 117 14.45 -10.16 4.65
C SER A 117 14.56 -11.58 4.11
N TYR A 118 15.78 -11.96 3.71
CA TYR A 118 16.09 -13.29 3.20
C TYR A 118 16.88 -14.10 4.23
N GLY A 119 16.44 -15.31 4.50
CA GLY A 119 17.07 -16.29 5.39
C GLY A 119 16.85 -15.97 6.86
N GLN A 120 17.34 -14.81 7.31
CA GLN A 120 17.31 -14.39 8.71
C GLN A 120 16.16 -13.42 8.99
N LYS A 121 15.59 -13.51 10.20
CA LYS A 121 14.62 -12.53 10.72
C LYS A 121 15.35 -11.28 11.19
N LEU A 122 14.73 -10.12 11.01
CA LEU A 122 15.21 -8.84 11.53
C LEU A 122 15.03 -8.75 13.06
N ASP A 123 16.00 -8.14 13.73
CA ASP A 123 15.96 -7.75 15.14
C ASP A 123 15.44 -6.31 15.24
N PHE A 124 14.24 -6.18 15.78
CA PHE A 124 13.64 -4.89 16.09
C PHE A 124 13.65 -4.65 17.59
N ARG A 125 13.82 -3.38 17.96
CA ARG A 125 13.81 -2.94 19.37
C ARG A 125 12.83 -1.82 19.61
N LEU A 126 12.37 -1.71 20.84
CA LEU A 126 11.38 -0.74 21.30
C LEU A 126 12.03 0.18 22.34
N THR A 127 12.09 1.46 22.01
CA THR A 127 12.42 2.53 22.96
C THR A 127 11.14 3.06 23.63
N THR A 128 11.28 3.96 24.62
CA THR A 128 10.13 4.65 25.24
C THR A 128 9.20 5.32 24.20
N GLY A 129 9.77 5.79 23.08
CA GLY A 129 9.03 6.40 21.97
C GLY A 129 8.50 5.44 20.89
N GLY A 130 8.65 4.11 21.06
CA GLY A 130 8.20 3.11 20.10
C GLY A 130 9.33 2.42 19.34
N LEU A 131 9.06 2.05 18.08
CA LEU A 131 9.97 1.23 17.27
C LEU A 131 11.27 1.98 16.92
N VAL A 132 12.40 1.36 17.21
CA VAL A 132 13.72 1.80 16.73
C VAL A 132 13.89 1.29 15.29
N GLN A 133 14.15 2.20 14.34
CA GLN A 133 14.44 1.83 12.96
C GLN A 133 15.86 1.22 12.86
N PRO A 134 16.08 0.23 11.98
CA PRO A 134 17.43 -0.29 11.71
C PRO A 134 18.38 0.82 11.26
N ALA A 135 19.62 0.77 11.76
CA ALA A 135 20.66 1.76 11.49
C ALA A 135 21.95 1.08 11.07
N VAL A 136 21.90 0.37 9.93
CA VAL A 136 22.99 -0.51 9.43
C VAL A 136 24.28 0.21 9.07
N GLN A 137 24.29 1.54 8.98
CA GLN A 137 25.53 2.30 8.94
C GLN A 137 26.39 2.06 10.19
N ASN A 138 25.77 1.73 11.34
CA ASN A 138 26.47 1.35 12.55
C ASN A 138 26.95 -0.11 12.45
N PRO A 139 28.27 -0.39 12.60
CA PRO A 139 28.80 -1.75 12.49
C PRO A 139 28.24 -2.75 13.53
N SER A 140 27.68 -2.25 14.62
CA SER A 140 27.08 -3.06 15.69
C SER A 140 25.56 -3.21 15.58
N ASP A 141 24.92 -2.70 14.53
CA ASP A 141 23.48 -2.90 14.34
C ASP A 141 23.20 -4.41 14.17
N PRO A 142 22.22 -4.97 14.88
CA PRO A 142 21.95 -6.41 14.82
C PRO A 142 21.47 -6.88 13.43
N ASN A 143 21.04 -5.97 12.56
CA ASN A 143 20.59 -6.25 11.21
C ASN A 143 21.68 -6.02 10.15
N ARG A 144 22.90 -5.64 10.56
CA ARG A 144 23.99 -5.26 9.65
C ARG A 144 24.29 -6.31 8.58
N ASP A 145 24.31 -7.58 8.97
CA ASP A 145 24.69 -8.70 8.10
C ASP A 145 23.49 -9.43 7.48
N ILE A 146 22.27 -8.88 7.64
CA ILE A 146 21.04 -9.47 7.11
C ILE A 146 20.72 -8.85 5.76
N LEU A 147 20.42 -9.67 4.75
CA LEU A 147 19.91 -9.18 3.48
C LEU A 147 18.43 -8.79 3.61
N PHE A 148 18.14 -7.50 3.67
CA PHE A 148 16.78 -6.98 3.73
C PHE A 148 16.61 -5.68 2.95
N ASN A 149 15.35 -5.28 2.76
CA ASN A 149 14.96 -3.94 2.33
C ASN A 149 13.56 -3.62 2.86
N TRP A 150 13.06 -2.41 2.56
CA TRP A 150 11.68 -2.01 2.85
C TRP A 150 11.09 -1.12 1.77
N SER A 151 9.77 -1.14 1.69
CA SER A 151 8.96 -0.12 1.01
C SER A 151 8.19 0.70 2.05
N GLU A 152 8.03 2.00 1.84
CA GLU A 152 7.24 2.88 2.70
C GLU A 152 5.85 3.06 2.11
N TYR A 153 4.83 3.04 2.96
CA TYR A 153 3.46 3.23 2.52
C TYR A 153 2.58 3.93 3.56
N THR A 154 1.53 4.56 3.05
CA THR A 154 0.43 5.11 3.85
C THR A 154 -0.88 4.72 3.18
N LEU A 155 -1.74 3.99 3.91
CA LEU A 155 -3.13 3.77 3.55
C LEU A 155 -4.04 4.56 4.50
N ASN A 156 -4.87 5.46 3.98
CA ASN A 156 -5.86 6.20 4.76
C ASN A 156 -7.12 6.45 3.92
N ASP A 157 -8.03 7.29 4.42
CA ASP A 157 -9.27 7.64 3.71
C ASP A 157 -9.04 8.41 2.40
N GLY A 158 -7.87 9.04 2.25
CA GLY A 158 -7.44 9.69 1.03
C GLY A 158 -6.79 8.76 0.00
N GLY A 159 -6.59 7.48 0.33
CA GLY A 159 -6.05 6.46 -0.58
C GLY A 159 -4.74 5.85 -0.13
N LEU A 160 -3.97 5.34 -1.11
CA LEU A 160 -2.69 4.66 -0.92
C LEU A 160 -1.55 5.50 -1.51
N TRP A 161 -0.52 5.73 -0.71
CA TRP A 161 0.82 6.12 -1.15
C TRP A 161 1.78 4.98 -0.85
N LEU A 162 2.65 4.66 -1.80
CA LEU A 162 3.59 3.55 -1.73
C LEU A 162 4.83 3.91 -2.55
N ASN A 163 6.04 3.74 -2.00
CA ASN A 163 7.28 4.11 -2.68
C ASN A 163 8.29 2.96 -2.80
N SER A 164 9.22 3.13 -3.73
CA SER A 164 10.53 2.52 -3.69
C SER A 164 11.52 3.58 -3.22
N THR A 165 12.35 3.27 -2.24
CA THR A 165 13.27 4.22 -1.61
C THR A 165 14.71 3.69 -1.59
N GLN A 166 15.64 4.62 -1.79
CA GLN A 166 17.09 4.42 -1.66
C GLN A 166 17.71 5.54 -0.82
N VAL A 167 16.90 6.25 -0.02
CA VAL A 167 17.35 7.40 0.79
C VAL A 167 18.41 6.96 1.81
N ASP A 168 18.22 5.79 2.42
CA ASP A 168 19.14 5.26 3.43
C ASP A 168 20.15 4.26 2.84
N MET A 169 19.72 3.39 1.92
CA MET A 169 20.59 2.36 1.32
C MET A 169 20.09 1.86 -0.05
N PHE A 170 21.01 1.30 -0.84
CA PHE A 170 20.72 0.48 -2.01
C PHE A 170 21.03 -0.99 -1.70
N SER A 171 20.01 -1.85 -1.64
CA SER A 171 20.10 -3.25 -1.21
C SER A 171 19.16 -4.13 -2.04
N ALA A 172 18.66 -5.25 -1.50
CA ALA A 172 17.78 -6.21 -2.18
C ALA A 172 16.71 -5.48 -3.03
N PRO A 173 16.69 -5.66 -4.36
CA PRO A 173 15.85 -4.86 -5.24
C PRO A 173 14.39 -5.29 -5.15
N TYR A 174 13.48 -4.33 -5.35
CA TYR A 174 12.05 -4.58 -5.34
C TYR A 174 11.30 -3.57 -6.22
N THR A 175 10.10 -3.95 -6.64
CA THR A 175 9.16 -3.08 -7.37
C THR A 175 7.89 -2.97 -6.55
N VAL A 176 7.33 -1.76 -6.52
CA VAL A 176 6.01 -1.48 -5.94
C VAL A 176 5.02 -1.17 -7.03
N GLY A 177 3.74 -1.44 -6.77
CA GLY A 177 2.68 -1.08 -7.72
C GLY A 177 1.32 -0.94 -7.04
N VAL A 178 0.45 -0.15 -7.68
CA VAL A 178 -0.93 0.07 -7.28
C VAL A 178 -1.86 -0.23 -8.44
N GLN A 179 -2.91 -1.02 -8.18
CA GLN A 179 -4.05 -1.19 -9.07
C GLN A 179 -5.14 -0.23 -8.61
N ARG A 180 -5.51 0.73 -9.44
CA ARG A 180 -6.56 1.72 -9.17
C ARG A 180 -7.94 1.11 -9.39
N ALA A 181 -8.98 1.78 -8.87
CA ALA A 181 -10.36 1.32 -8.95
C ALA A 181 -10.87 1.17 -10.40
N ASP A 182 -10.31 1.92 -11.35
CA ASP A 182 -10.62 1.81 -12.78
C ASP A 182 -9.89 0.65 -13.49
N GLY A 183 -9.12 -0.15 -12.74
CA GLY A 183 -8.35 -1.29 -13.24
C GLY A 183 -6.95 -0.93 -13.75
N GLY A 184 -6.59 0.36 -13.84
CA GLY A 184 -5.26 0.77 -14.28
C GLY A 184 -4.17 0.42 -13.25
N VAL A 185 -3.00 0.02 -13.72
CA VAL A 185 -1.85 -0.34 -12.88
C VAL A 185 -0.69 0.62 -13.13
N THR A 186 -0.10 1.13 -12.05
CA THR A 186 1.15 1.91 -12.09
C THR A 186 2.17 1.27 -11.16
N SER A 187 3.44 1.23 -11.55
CA SER A 187 4.54 0.66 -10.77
C SER A 187 5.80 1.51 -10.81
N ALA A 188 6.66 1.36 -9.80
CA ALA A 188 7.96 2.03 -9.69
C ALA A 188 8.99 1.17 -8.95
N GLY A 189 10.28 1.46 -9.14
CA GLY A 189 11.40 0.78 -8.48
C GLY A 189 12.04 -0.38 -9.26
N GLN A 190 11.47 -0.76 -10.40
CA GLN A 190 12.05 -1.79 -11.27
C GLN A 190 13.39 -1.31 -11.83
N LEU A 191 14.45 -2.07 -11.55
CA LEU A 191 15.75 -1.86 -12.17
C LEU A 191 15.76 -2.40 -13.61
N GLU A 192 16.51 -1.73 -14.46
CA GLU A 192 16.85 -2.24 -15.80
C GLU A 192 17.62 -3.58 -15.70
N PRO A 193 17.59 -4.42 -16.76
CA PRO A 193 18.41 -5.62 -16.81
C PRO A 193 19.90 -5.31 -16.50
N GLY A 194 20.48 -6.02 -15.53
CA GLY A 194 21.85 -5.78 -15.08
C GLY A 194 22.03 -4.56 -14.15
N GLY A 195 20.99 -3.77 -13.92
CA GLY A 195 21.06 -2.51 -13.17
C GLY A 195 21.51 -2.68 -11.71
N TYR A 196 21.15 -3.80 -11.05
CA TYR A 196 21.58 -4.05 -9.68
C TYR A 196 23.10 -4.08 -9.55
N HIS A 197 23.78 -4.92 -10.35
CA HIS A 197 25.24 -4.96 -10.37
C HIS A 197 25.85 -3.67 -10.93
N GLY A 198 25.24 -3.09 -11.96
CA GLY A 198 25.69 -1.83 -12.56
C GLY A 198 25.79 -0.68 -11.55
N VAL A 199 24.86 -0.58 -10.59
CA VAL A 199 24.93 0.43 -9.52
C VAL A 199 26.14 0.22 -8.63
N PHE A 200 26.39 -1.01 -8.15
CA PHE A 200 27.56 -1.29 -7.32
C PHE A 200 28.87 -1.10 -8.10
N ASP A 201 28.91 -1.49 -9.37
CA ASP A 201 30.08 -1.34 -10.22
C ASP A 201 30.41 0.15 -10.43
N ALA A 202 29.39 0.98 -10.69
CA ALA A 202 29.54 2.43 -10.82
C ALA A 202 29.98 3.09 -9.50
N LEU A 203 29.40 2.69 -8.36
CA LEU A 203 29.81 3.20 -7.04
C LEU A 203 31.27 2.87 -6.72
N ARG A 204 31.75 1.66 -7.05
CA ARG A 204 33.17 1.30 -6.89
C ARG A 204 34.09 2.14 -7.77
N ALA A 205 33.67 2.42 -9.01
CA ALA A 205 34.47 3.17 -9.96
C ALA A 205 34.51 4.68 -9.66
N GLN A 206 33.50 5.21 -8.96
CA GLN A 206 33.39 6.64 -8.69
C GLN A 206 34.30 7.07 -7.51
N PRO A 207 35.28 7.96 -7.71
CA PRO A 207 36.21 8.39 -6.65
C PRO A 207 35.49 8.97 -5.44
N GLY A 208 35.78 8.44 -4.25
CA GLY A 208 35.18 8.87 -2.98
C GLY A 208 33.87 8.16 -2.61
N TRP A 209 33.31 7.32 -3.49
CA TRP A 209 32.01 6.64 -3.25
C TRP A 209 32.15 5.14 -2.99
N GLY A 210 33.27 4.53 -3.37
CA GLY A 210 33.49 3.08 -3.21
C GLY A 210 33.45 2.58 -1.75
N GLY A 211 33.65 3.45 -0.77
CA GLY A 211 33.56 3.10 0.67
C GLY A 211 32.13 2.97 1.22
N LEU A 212 31.11 3.16 0.38
CA LEU A 212 29.70 2.96 0.75
C LEU A 212 29.23 1.50 0.63
N ILE A 213 30.05 0.62 0.03
CA ILE A 213 29.74 -0.79 -0.24
C ILE A 213 30.19 -1.66 0.92
#